data_AF-A0A822W029-F1
#
_entry.id   AF-A0A822W029-F1
#
_cell.length_a   1.000
_cell.length_b   1.000
_cell.length_c   1.000
_cell.angle_alpha   90.00
_cell.angle_beta   90.00
_cell.angle_gamma   90.00
#
_symmetry.space_group_name_H-M   'P 1'
#
loop_
_entity.id
_entity.type
_entity.pdbx_description
1 polymer ?
#
loop_
_entity_poly.entity_id
_entity_poly.type
_entity_poly.pdbx_seq_one_letter_code
_entity_poly.pdbx_strand_id
1 'polypeptide(L)'
;MKEKFQMCKTYLPVVLATIGFVNGCKIIFGELGKPNGMEAKYSLFLLTISLVAIYLIPLLVLTYSLAKRYNISKQVIGLSWLLGLTSSISFSELGHTAIGYFLLEIVKASNDFLNDWGAAISGPLAEEIGKGLTVLLVLLICRKMTLKNALVSGVIVGLGFQIMEDITFVFRDMFMNKLDGFETILERVGQAGWAHWVFTLLFAIGLVALLTKNTGMSKAQGVFWIGASFGIHFLFNSPFNTGIFQTVFPILSISLSLLAYRTVEKLSE
;
A
#
# COMPACT_ATOMS: atom_id res chain seq x y z
N MET A 1 19.57 -23.82 -22.70
CA MET A 1 18.57 -23.92 -21.61
C MET A 1 18.89 -22.96 -20.44
N LYS A 2 20.13 -22.91 -19.93
CA LYS A 2 20.56 -21.97 -18.88
C LYS A 2 20.44 -20.48 -19.24
N GLU A 3 20.80 -20.07 -20.46
CA GLU A 3 20.64 -18.67 -20.92
C GLU A 3 19.18 -18.22 -21.00
N LYS A 4 18.29 -19.04 -21.59
CA LYS A 4 16.85 -18.75 -21.62
C LYS A 4 16.26 -18.59 -20.22
N PHE A 5 16.70 -19.42 -19.27
CA PHE A 5 16.28 -19.32 -17.87
C PHE A 5 16.81 -18.06 -17.18
N GLN A 6 18.05 -17.65 -17.46
CA GLN A 6 18.64 -16.42 -16.94
C GLN A 6 18.00 -15.16 -17.54
N MET A 7 17.63 -15.19 -18.82
CA MET A 7 16.84 -14.13 -19.45
C MET A 7 15.46 -14.03 -18.81
N CYS A 8 14.73 -15.14 -18.64
CA CYS A 8 13.43 -15.13 -17.96
C CYS A 8 13.50 -14.52 -16.56
N LYS A 9 14.52 -14.85 -15.76
CA LYS A 9 14.72 -14.24 -14.42
C LYS A 9 14.93 -12.73 -14.46
N THR A 10 15.54 -12.22 -15.53
CA THR A 10 15.85 -10.79 -15.66
C THR A 10 14.66 -9.99 -16.16
N TYR A 11 13.90 -10.53 -17.11
CA TYR A 11 12.78 -9.81 -17.75
C TYR A 11 11.43 -10.04 -17.07
N LEU A 12 11.24 -11.14 -16.34
CA LEU A 12 9.97 -11.43 -15.68
C LEU A 12 9.50 -10.31 -14.73
N PRO A 13 10.35 -9.72 -13.87
CA PRO A 13 9.93 -8.60 -13.02
C PRO A 13 9.46 -7.39 -13.83
N VAL A 14 10.11 -7.10 -14.96
CA VAL A 14 9.74 -5.99 -15.85
C VAL A 14 8.39 -6.27 -16.51
N VAL A 15 8.17 -7.49 -16.99
CA VAL A 15 6.90 -7.89 -17.60
C VAL A 15 5.76 -7.81 -16.59
N LEU A 16 5.94 -8.35 -15.38
CA LEU A 16 4.93 -8.28 -14.32
C LEU A 16 4.64 -6.84 -13.90
N ALA A 17 5.68 -6.00 -13.76
CA ALA A 17 5.50 -4.58 -13.45
C ALA A 17 4.74 -3.85 -14.55
N THR A 18 4.99 -4.18 -15.82
CA THR A 18 4.28 -3.60 -16.97
C THR A 18 2.82 -4.01 -17.00
N ILE A 19 2.52 -5.29 -16.75
CA ILE A 19 1.13 -5.78 -16.64
C ILE A 19 0.40 -5.07 -15.51
N GLY A 20 1.02 -5.00 -14.32
CA GLY A 20 0.48 -4.29 -13.17
C GLY A 20 0.22 -2.82 -13.47
N PHE A 21 1.15 -2.14 -14.14
CA PHE A 21 1.01 -0.74 -14.52
C PHE A 21 -0.18 -0.53 -15.46
N VAL A 22 -0.25 -1.31 -16.55
CA VAL A 22 -1.32 -1.18 -17.55
C VAL A 22 -2.69 -1.48 -16.93
N ASN A 23 -2.80 -2.53 -16.13
CA ASN A 23 -4.05 -2.88 -15.47
C ASN A 23 -4.43 -1.85 -14.39
N GLY A 24 -3.47 -1.34 -13.64
CA GLY A 24 -3.67 -0.27 -12.66
C GLY A 24 -4.24 0.98 -13.32
N CYS A 25 -3.62 1.44 -14.43
CA CYS A 25 -4.16 2.55 -15.22
C CYS A 25 -5.57 2.28 -15.72
N LYS A 26 -5.87 1.07 -16.22
CA LYS A 26 -7.23 0.70 -16.68
C LYS A 26 -8.26 0.79 -15.56
N ILE A 27 -7.93 0.30 -14.36
CA ILE A 27 -8.83 0.36 -13.19
C ILE A 27 -9.09 1.83 -12.82
N ILE A 28 -8.01 2.61 -12.66
CA ILE A 28 -8.09 4.01 -12.23
C ILE A 28 -8.88 4.86 -13.22
N PHE A 29 -8.52 4.84 -14.50
CA PHE A 29 -9.23 5.63 -15.51
C PHE A 29 -10.63 5.09 -15.80
N GLY A 30 -10.84 3.78 -15.67
CA GLY A 30 -12.15 3.15 -15.83
C GLY A 30 -13.13 3.55 -14.72
N GLU A 31 -12.63 3.79 -13.52
CA GLU A 31 -13.43 4.30 -12.38
C GLU A 31 -13.69 5.80 -12.54
N LEU A 32 -12.63 6.62 -12.63
CA LEU A 32 -12.72 8.09 -12.62
C LEU A 32 -13.40 8.67 -13.86
N GLY A 33 -13.54 7.87 -14.92
CA GLY A 33 -14.22 8.24 -16.16
C GLY A 33 -15.75 8.07 -16.15
N LYS A 34 -16.36 7.64 -15.03
CA LYS A 34 -17.81 7.39 -14.94
C LYS A 34 -18.50 8.38 -13.99
N PRO A 35 -18.83 9.60 -14.45
CA PRO A 35 -19.42 10.63 -13.60
C PRO A 35 -20.91 10.38 -13.26
N ASN A 36 -21.58 9.44 -13.91
CA ASN A 36 -23.00 9.09 -13.70
C ASN A 36 -23.97 10.29 -13.67
N GLY A 37 -23.80 11.24 -14.61
CA GLY A 37 -24.64 12.43 -14.70
C GLY A 37 -24.31 13.52 -13.67
N MET A 38 -23.16 13.42 -13.00
CA MET A 38 -22.66 14.40 -12.02
C MET A 38 -21.44 15.17 -12.54
N GLU A 39 -21.35 15.43 -13.85
CA GLU A 39 -20.20 16.09 -14.49
C GLU A 39 -19.87 17.45 -13.86
N ALA A 40 -20.90 18.18 -13.41
CA ALA A 40 -20.73 19.46 -12.73
C ALA A 40 -19.93 19.37 -11.41
N LYS A 41 -19.82 18.17 -10.80
CA LYS A 41 -19.07 17.95 -9.56
C LYS A 41 -17.57 17.85 -9.75
N TYR A 42 -17.03 17.76 -10.98
CA TYR A 42 -15.57 17.63 -11.18
C TYR A 42 -14.77 18.77 -10.54
N SER A 43 -15.26 20.01 -10.58
CA SER A 43 -14.57 21.14 -9.93
C SER A 43 -14.52 20.97 -8.40
N LEU A 44 -15.64 20.56 -7.79
CA LEU A 44 -15.70 20.29 -6.36
C LEU A 44 -14.81 19.09 -6.00
N PHE A 45 -14.85 18.03 -6.80
CA PHE A 45 -13.99 16.86 -6.65
C PHE A 45 -12.51 17.22 -6.60
N LEU A 46 -12.03 18.01 -7.58
CA LEU A 46 -10.64 18.45 -7.63
C LEU A 46 -10.26 19.33 -6.43
N LEU A 47 -11.18 20.16 -5.93
CA LEU A 47 -10.96 20.94 -4.72
C LEU A 47 -10.88 20.03 -3.48
N THR A 48 -11.81 19.09 -3.33
CA THR A 48 -11.88 18.17 -2.20
C THR A 48 -10.62 17.29 -2.12
N ILE A 49 -10.22 16.66 -3.23
CA ILE A 49 -8.99 15.83 -3.26
C ILE A 49 -7.72 16.65 -3.06
N SER A 50 -7.72 17.97 -3.28
CA SER A 50 -6.55 18.80 -3.00
C SER A 50 -6.18 18.82 -1.50
N LEU A 51 -7.12 18.52 -0.61
CA LEU A 51 -6.89 18.40 0.84
C LEU A 51 -5.93 17.26 1.19
N VAL A 52 -5.73 16.27 0.31
CA VAL A 52 -4.66 15.25 0.42
C VAL A 52 -3.28 15.90 0.62
N ALA A 53 -3.06 17.12 0.11
CA ALA A 53 -1.82 17.85 0.27
C ALA A 53 -1.43 18.06 1.76
N ILE A 54 -2.41 18.13 2.67
CA ILE A 54 -2.20 18.33 4.11
C ILE A 54 -1.28 17.25 4.69
N TYR A 55 -1.52 15.98 4.35
CA TYR A 55 -0.67 14.88 4.80
C TYR A 55 0.44 14.55 3.79
N LEU A 56 0.19 14.76 2.50
CA LEU A 56 1.13 14.35 1.45
C LEU A 56 2.43 15.17 1.52
N ILE A 57 2.34 16.49 1.72
CA ILE A 57 3.53 17.36 1.80
C ILE A 57 4.50 16.91 2.91
N PRO A 58 4.09 16.75 4.19
CA PRO A 58 5.02 16.29 5.22
C PRO A 58 5.56 14.88 4.96
N LEU A 59 4.77 13.98 4.38
CA LEU A 59 5.23 12.61 4.05
C LEU A 59 6.18 12.58 2.83
N LEU A 60 6.04 13.51 1.89
CA LEU A 60 7.02 13.73 0.82
C LEU A 60 8.35 14.24 1.40
N VAL A 61 8.31 15.16 2.36
CA VAL A 61 9.51 15.63 3.07
C VAL A 61 10.20 14.50 3.84
N LEU A 62 9.42 13.67 4.55
CA LEU A 62 9.93 12.48 5.24
C LEU A 62 10.60 11.53 4.25
N THR A 63 9.91 11.19 3.17
CA THR A 63 10.40 10.29 2.12
C THR A 63 11.68 10.81 1.49
N TYR A 64 11.73 12.10 1.15
CA TYR A 64 12.93 12.74 0.62
C TYR A 64 14.09 12.69 1.61
N SER A 65 13.82 12.96 2.89
CA SER A 65 14.83 12.92 3.95
C SER A 65 15.42 11.53 4.13
N LEU A 66 14.58 10.48 4.16
CA LEU A 66 15.01 9.09 4.23
C LEU A 66 15.79 8.66 2.98
N ALA A 67 15.27 9.01 1.80
CA ALA A 67 15.92 8.70 0.53
C ALA A 67 17.32 9.33 0.45
N LYS A 68 17.47 10.58 0.89
CA LYS A 68 18.77 11.26 0.98
C LYS A 68 19.68 10.62 2.02
N ARG A 69 19.17 10.32 3.22
CA ARG A 69 19.92 9.68 4.32
C ARG A 69 20.53 8.35 3.90
N TYR A 70 19.78 7.54 3.15
CA TYR A 70 20.19 6.22 2.71
C TYR A 70 20.76 6.16 1.29
N ASN A 71 20.98 7.32 0.66
CA ASN A 71 21.48 7.43 -0.71
C ASN A 71 20.70 6.54 -1.71
N ILE A 72 19.37 6.54 -1.58
CA ILE A 72 18.48 5.76 -2.44
C ILE A 72 18.50 6.34 -3.85
N SER A 73 18.71 5.47 -4.85
CA SER A 73 18.81 5.91 -6.24
C SER A 73 17.49 6.50 -6.74
N LYS A 74 17.58 7.50 -7.63
CA LYS A 74 16.41 8.11 -8.27
C LYS A 74 15.55 7.10 -9.04
N GLN A 75 16.15 6.03 -9.55
CA GLN A 75 15.43 4.96 -10.25
C GLN A 75 14.48 4.20 -9.31
N VAL A 76 14.96 3.83 -8.12
CA VAL A 76 14.12 3.19 -7.09
C VAL A 76 12.97 4.13 -6.70
N ILE A 77 13.28 5.39 -6.39
CA ILE A 77 12.27 6.38 -5.99
C ILE A 77 11.21 6.56 -7.08
N GLY A 78 11.63 6.79 -8.32
CA GLY A 78 10.73 7.02 -9.44
C GLY A 78 9.86 5.82 -9.77
N LEU A 79 10.43 4.60 -9.76
CA LEU A 79 9.67 3.38 -10.00
C LEU A 79 8.72 3.05 -8.83
N SER A 80 9.11 3.31 -7.58
CA SER A 80 8.23 3.14 -6.43
C SER A 80 7.00 4.06 -6.53
N TRP A 81 7.16 5.32 -6.96
CA TRP A 81 6.01 6.20 -7.17
C TRP A 81 5.14 5.74 -8.32
N LEU A 82 5.75 5.46 -9.48
CA LEU A 82 5.02 5.07 -10.68
C LEU A 82 4.18 3.80 -10.43
N LEU A 83 4.82 2.75 -9.90
CA LEU A 83 4.15 1.47 -9.66
C LEU A 83 3.31 1.49 -8.39
N GLY A 84 3.65 2.32 -7.40
CA GLY A 84 2.85 2.53 -6.20
C GLY A 84 1.53 3.25 -6.44
N LEU A 85 1.43 4.06 -7.50
CA LEU A 85 0.18 4.68 -7.94
C LEU A 85 -0.63 3.79 -8.91
N THR A 86 -0.08 2.67 -9.38
CA THR A 86 -0.69 1.88 -10.47
C THR A 86 -0.69 0.38 -10.17
N SER A 87 0.47 -0.28 -10.24
CA SER A 87 0.60 -1.73 -10.04
C SER A 87 0.13 -2.19 -8.67
N SER A 88 0.33 -1.39 -7.62
CA SER A 88 -0.19 -1.68 -6.28
C SER A 88 -1.71 -1.88 -6.31
N ILE A 89 -2.44 -0.95 -6.93
CA ILE A 89 -3.90 -1.00 -7.13
C ILE A 89 -4.28 -2.25 -7.91
N SER A 90 -3.58 -2.52 -9.02
CA SER A 90 -3.87 -3.71 -9.83
C SER A 90 -3.71 -5.01 -9.05
N PHE A 91 -2.64 -5.17 -8.28
CA PHE A 91 -2.38 -6.41 -7.56
C PHE A 91 -3.28 -6.57 -6.35
N SER A 92 -3.60 -5.47 -5.66
CA SER A 92 -4.54 -5.47 -4.54
C SER A 92 -5.96 -5.79 -5.00
N GLU A 93 -6.42 -5.25 -6.12
CA GLU A 93 -7.75 -5.57 -6.68
C GLU A 93 -7.88 -7.06 -7.05
N LEU A 94 -6.83 -7.63 -7.65
CA LEU A 94 -6.77 -9.07 -7.89
C LEU A 94 -6.82 -9.87 -6.57
N GLY A 95 -6.12 -9.38 -5.53
CA GLY A 95 -6.16 -9.95 -4.19
C GLY A 95 -7.57 -9.92 -3.58
N HIS A 96 -8.24 -8.77 -3.61
CA HIS A 96 -9.61 -8.62 -3.11
C HIS A 96 -10.57 -9.57 -3.82
N THR A 97 -10.46 -9.69 -5.14
CA THR A 97 -11.27 -10.63 -5.93
C THR A 97 -11.03 -12.07 -5.50
N ALA A 98 -9.77 -12.49 -5.35
CA ALA A 98 -9.43 -13.85 -4.97
C ALA A 98 -9.89 -14.19 -3.54
N ILE A 99 -9.68 -13.27 -2.59
CA ILE A 99 -10.10 -13.44 -1.20
C ILE A 99 -11.62 -13.44 -1.09
N GLY A 100 -12.30 -12.53 -1.80
CA GLY A 100 -13.76 -12.48 -1.87
C GLY A 100 -14.35 -13.80 -2.37
N TYR A 101 -13.83 -14.32 -3.48
CA TYR A 101 -14.22 -15.63 -4.01
C TYR A 101 -13.99 -16.75 -2.98
N PHE A 102 -12.82 -16.77 -2.33
CA PHE A 102 -12.52 -17.78 -1.31
C PHE A 102 -13.52 -17.73 -0.13
N LEU A 103 -13.84 -16.53 0.37
CA LEU A 103 -14.77 -16.36 1.49
C LEU A 103 -16.21 -16.75 1.10
N LEU A 104 -16.65 -16.38 -0.09
CA LEU A 104 -18.01 -16.62 -0.57
C LEU A 104 -18.24 -18.08 -1.00
N GLU A 105 -17.34 -18.64 -1.81
CA GLU A 105 -17.58 -19.92 -2.49
C GLU A 105 -16.98 -21.12 -1.74
N ILE A 106 -15.84 -20.92 -1.07
CA ILE A 106 -15.12 -22.01 -0.40
C ILE A 106 -15.49 -22.06 1.09
N VAL A 107 -15.33 -20.95 1.79
CA VAL A 107 -15.67 -20.86 3.22
C VAL A 107 -17.18 -20.77 3.44
N LYS A 108 -17.91 -20.18 2.48
CA LYS A 108 -19.35 -19.88 2.59
C LYS A 108 -19.66 -19.02 3.82
N ALA A 109 -18.86 -17.97 4.00
CA ALA A 109 -19.04 -17.01 5.07
C ALA A 109 -20.44 -16.37 5.02
N SER A 110 -21.08 -16.17 6.17
CA SER A 110 -22.39 -15.51 6.24
C SER A 110 -22.29 -14.02 5.90
N ASN A 111 -23.39 -13.43 5.46
CA ASN A 111 -23.45 -11.99 5.20
C ASN A 111 -23.10 -11.17 6.45
N ASP A 112 -23.58 -11.58 7.63
CA ASP A 112 -23.26 -10.90 8.89
C ASP A 112 -21.74 -10.92 9.16
N PHE A 113 -21.09 -12.07 8.97
CA PHE A 113 -19.65 -12.17 9.12
C PHE A 113 -18.90 -11.31 8.10
N LEU A 114 -19.34 -11.27 6.85
CA LEU A 114 -18.72 -10.47 5.80
C LEU A 114 -18.88 -8.97 6.04
N ASN A 115 -20.02 -8.54 6.56
CA ASN A 115 -20.27 -7.14 6.91
C ASN A 115 -19.35 -6.69 8.05
N ASP A 116 -19.13 -7.55 9.05
CA ASP A 116 -18.29 -7.20 10.21
C ASP A 116 -16.79 -7.38 9.93
N TRP A 117 -16.40 -8.47 9.27
CA TRP A 117 -14.99 -8.90 9.19
C TRP A 117 -14.43 -8.94 7.77
N GLY A 118 -15.26 -8.77 6.74
CA GLY A 118 -14.84 -8.88 5.35
C GLY A 118 -13.72 -7.90 5.01
N ALA A 119 -13.86 -6.63 5.41
CA ALA A 119 -12.82 -5.62 5.22
C ALA A 119 -11.55 -5.90 6.04
N ALA A 120 -11.71 -6.40 7.28
CA ALA A 120 -10.60 -6.77 8.15
C ALA A 120 -9.76 -7.93 7.60
N ILE A 121 -10.37 -8.85 6.86
CA ILE A 121 -9.67 -9.98 6.24
C ILE A 121 -9.12 -9.60 4.87
N SER A 122 -9.97 -9.02 4.02
CA SER A 122 -9.65 -8.73 2.63
C SER A 122 -8.60 -7.64 2.51
N GLY A 123 -8.75 -6.53 3.23
CA GLY A 123 -7.82 -5.38 3.19
C GLY A 123 -6.36 -5.78 3.44
N PRO A 124 -6.02 -6.32 4.63
CA PRO A 124 -4.64 -6.66 4.95
C PRO A 124 -4.04 -7.68 3.99
N LEU A 125 -4.78 -8.74 3.65
CA LEU A 125 -4.27 -9.81 2.80
C LEU A 125 -4.13 -9.36 1.34
N ALA A 126 -5.12 -8.68 0.78
CA ALA A 126 -5.09 -8.21 -0.60
C ALA A 126 -4.07 -7.08 -0.77
N GLU A 127 -4.17 -6.07 0.08
CA GLU A 127 -3.48 -4.81 -0.11
C GLU A 127 -1.99 -4.94 0.22
N GLU A 128 -1.63 -5.51 1.38
CA GLU A 128 -0.22 -5.59 1.76
C GLU A 128 0.55 -6.59 0.88
N ILE A 129 -0.09 -7.66 0.40
CA ILE A 129 0.53 -8.55 -0.60
C ILE A 129 0.71 -7.81 -1.94
N GLY A 130 -0.32 -7.09 -2.42
CA GLY A 130 -0.24 -6.34 -3.68
C GLY A 130 0.81 -5.23 -3.66
N LYS A 131 0.85 -4.44 -2.57
CA LYS A 131 1.86 -3.40 -2.35
C LYS A 131 3.24 -4.00 -2.11
N GLY A 132 3.34 -5.07 -1.33
CA GLY A 132 4.60 -5.79 -1.10
C GLY A 132 5.20 -6.38 -2.38
N LEU A 133 4.36 -6.96 -3.25
CA LEU A 133 4.77 -7.42 -4.57
C LEU A 133 5.25 -6.25 -5.43
N THR A 134 4.57 -5.11 -5.37
CA THR A 134 4.99 -3.89 -6.08
C THR A 134 6.38 -3.43 -5.63
N VAL A 135 6.62 -3.37 -4.31
CA VAL A 135 7.95 -3.07 -3.75
C VAL A 135 8.99 -4.08 -4.25
N LEU A 136 8.69 -5.38 -4.17
CA LEU A 136 9.59 -6.44 -4.63
C LEU A 136 9.98 -6.26 -6.10
N LEU A 137 9.02 -5.97 -6.98
CA LEU A 137 9.29 -5.74 -8.40
C LEU A 137 10.22 -4.54 -8.61
N VAL A 138 10.00 -3.42 -7.92
CA VAL A 138 10.91 -2.26 -7.98
C VAL A 138 12.32 -2.67 -7.58
N LEU A 139 12.49 -3.36 -6.45
CA LEU A 139 13.80 -3.74 -5.94
C LEU A 139 14.51 -4.76 -6.84
N LEU A 140 13.77 -5.68 -7.47
CA LEU A 140 14.31 -6.64 -8.43
C LEU A 140 14.76 -5.95 -9.73
N ILE A 141 13.94 -5.04 -10.27
CA ILE A 141 14.27 -4.27 -11.49
C ILE A 141 15.51 -3.40 -11.26
N CYS A 142 15.57 -2.70 -10.13
CA CYS A 142 16.70 -1.84 -9.78
C CYS A 142 17.91 -2.61 -9.22
N ARG A 143 17.77 -3.91 -8.92
CA ARG A 143 18.79 -4.74 -8.24
C ARG A 143 19.22 -4.14 -6.89
N LYS A 144 18.25 -3.69 -6.09
CA LYS A 144 18.44 -3.02 -4.79
C LYS A 144 17.71 -3.74 -3.65
N MET A 145 17.91 -5.05 -3.51
CA MET A 145 17.28 -5.90 -2.48
C MET A 145 17.91 -5.71 -1.07
N THR A 146 17.90 -4.49 -0.55
CA THR A 146 18.40 -4.15 0.79
C THR A 146 17.28 -3.61 1.68
N LEU A 147 17.43 -3.70 3.01
CA LEU A 147 16.40 -3.27 3.96
C LEU A 147 16.14 -1.77 3.89
N LYS A 148 17.18 -0.95 3.65
CA LYS A 148 17.04 0.51 3.46
C LYS A 148 16.22 0.86 2.22
N ASN A 149 16.45 0.15 1.10
CA ASN A 149 15.64 0.33 -0.10
C ASN A 149 14.21 -0.19 0.10
N ALA A 150 14.03 -1.30 0.84
CA ALA A 150 12.71 -1.83 1.19
C ALA A 150 11.90 -0.85 2.03
N LEU A 151 12.51 -0.25 3.05
CA LEU A 151 11.89 0.74 3.92
C LEU A 151 11.41 1.94 3.09
N VAL A 152 12.30 2.58 2.32
CA VAL A 152 11.95 3.77 1.54
C VAL A 152 10.95 3.46 0.43
N SER A 153 11.12 2.33 -0.27
CA SER A 153 10.18 1.91 -1.31
C SER A 153 8.82 1.55 -0.72
N GLY A 154 8.77 0.95 0.47
CA GLY A 154 7.54 0.59 1.16
C GLY A 154 6.74 1.82 1.59
N VAL A 155 7.42 2.85 2.11
CA VAL A 155 6.81 4.16 2.38
C VAL A 155 6.21 4.74 1.09
N ILE A 156 7.01 4.82 0.01
CA ILE A 156 6.55 5.42 -1.25
C ILE A 156 5.38 4.66 -1.87
N VAL A 157 5.47 3.33 -1.96
CA VAL A 157 4.42 2.49 -2.57
C VAL A 157 3.13 2.55 -1.76
N GLY A 158 3.23 2.49 -0.43
CA GLY A 158 2.06 2.62 0.44
C GLY A 158 1.42 4.02 0.37
N LEU A 159 2.22 5.09 0.24
CA LEU A 159 1.70 6.43 -0.02
C LEU A 159 0.99 6.54 -1.37
N GLY A 160 1.58 5.99 -2.44
CA GLY A 160 0.95 5.96 -3.75
C GLY A 160 -0.40 5.25 -3.73
N PHE A 161 -0.47 4.11 -3.04
CA PHE A 161 -1.72 3.38 -2.86
C PHE A 161 -2.75 4.22 -2.09
N GLN A 162 -2.35 4.81 -0.96
CA GLN A 162 -3.23 5.64 -0.13
C GLN A 162 -3.82 6.83 -0.92
N ILE A 163 -3.00 7.53 -1.72
CA ILE A 163 -3.48 8.63 -2.57
C ILE A 163 -4.58 8.14 -3.52
N MET A 164 -4.34 7.02 -4.21
CA MET A 164 -5.30 6.51 -5.18
C MET A 164 -6.57 5.99 -4.53
N GLU A 165 -6.46 5.39 -3.35
CA GLU A 165 -7.61 4.98 -2.57
C GLU A 165 -8.43 6.19 -2.11
N ASP A 166 -7.79 7.22 -1.54
CA ASP A 166 -8.45 8.46 -1.12
C ASP A 166 -9.22 9.12 -2.28
N ILE A 167 -8.58 9.22 -3.45
CA ILE A 167 -9.21 9.73 -4.67
C ILE A 167 -10.43 8.88 -5.05
N THR A 168 -10.32 7.56 -4.98
CA THR A 168 -11.40 6.63 -5.36
C THR A 168 -12.58 6.72 -4.38
N PHE A 169 -12.33 6.81 -3.08
CA PHE A 169 -13.40 6.96 -2.09
C PHE A 169 -14.16 8.27 -2.27
N VAL A 170 -13.46 9.39 -2.40
CA VAL A 170 -14.09 10.69 -2.66
C VAL A 170 -14.86 10.67 -3.99
N PHE A 171 -14.31 10.03 -5.03
CA PHE A 171 -14.99 9.90 -6.30
C PHE A 171 -16.30 9.10 -6.17
N ARG A 172 -16.26 7.94 -5.50
CA ARG A 172 -17.46 7.13 -5.28
C ARG A 172 -18.52 7.89 -4.49
N ASP A 173 -18.10 8.59 -3.46
CA ASP A 173 -19.02 9.39 -2.64
C ASP A 173 -19.73 10.47 -3.46
N MET A 174 -18.97 11.21 -4.27
CA MET A 174 -19.52 12.31 -5.07
C MET A 174 -20.35 11.88 -6.28
N PHE A 175 -19.85 10.91 -7.04
CA PHE A 175 -20.36 10.56 -8.37
C PHE A 175 -21.23 9.30 -8.36
N MET A 176 -21.12 8.42 -7.36
CA MET A 176 -22.00 7.25 -7.22
C MET A 176 -23.09 7.53 -6.17
N ASN A 177 -22.68 7.98 -4.98
CA ASN A 177 -23.60 8.19 -3.85
C ASN A 177 -24.24 9.59 -3.86
N LYS A 178 -23.80 10.46 -4.78
CA LYS A 178 -24.31 11.84 -4.98
C LYS A 178 -24.09 12.76 -3.77
N LEU A 179 -23.14 12.45 -2.90
CA LEU A 179 -22.73 13.26 -1.75
C LEU A 179 -21.65 14.29 -2.11
N ASP A 180 -21.14 15.07 -1.15
CA ASP A 180 -20.16 16.13 -1.40
C ASP A 180 -18.70 15.71 -1.18
N GLY A 181 -18.44 14.48 -0.74
CA GLY A 181 -17.10 13.93 -0.52
C GLY A 181 -16.27 14.60 0.58
N PHE A 182 -16.80 15.62 1.28
CA PHE A 182 -16.02 16.41 2.23
C PHE A 182 -15.79 15.65 3.54
N GLU A 183 -16.83 15.00 4.07
CA GLU A 183 -16.71 14.14 5.26
C GLU A 183 -15.73 12.99 4.99
N THR A 184 -15.86 12.33 3.83
CA THR A 184 -14.95 11.26 3.40
C THR A 184 -13.51 11.73 3.38
N ILE A 185 -13.18 12.86 2.76
CA ILE A 185 -11.77 13.29 2.70
C ILE A 185 -11.23 13.71 4.06
N LEU A 186 -12.04 14.30 4.94
CA LEU A 186 -11.61 14.67 6.29
C LEU A 186 -11.26 13.44 7.12
N GLU A 187 -12.07 12.39 7.06
CA GLU A 187 -11.78 11.12 7.71
C GLU A 187 -10.46 10.54 7.19
N ARG A 188 -10.28 10.52 5.87
CA ARG A 188 -9.10 9.93 5.24
C ARG A 188 -7.82 10.72 5.52
N VAL A 189 -7.86 12.05 5.47
CA VAL A 189 -6.75 12.92 5.90
C VAL A 189 -6.45 12.71 7.38
N GLY A 190 -7.48 12.56 8.22
CA GLY A 190 -7.35 12.30 9.65
C GLY A 190 -6.61 11.02 9.97
N GLN A 191 -6.76 9.97 9.16
CA GLN A 191 -6.12 8.66 9.35
C GLN A 191 -4.79 8.49 8.59
N ALA A 192 -4.47 9.42 7.69
CA ALA A 192 -3.37 9.29 6.72
C ALA A 192 -1.97 9.13 7.36
N GLY A 193 -1.78 9.60 8.59
CA GLY A 193 -0.49 9.62 9.28
C GLY A 193 0.02 8.26 9.75
N TRP A 194 -0.79 7.20 9.74
CA TRP A 194 -0.46 5.92 10.37
C TRP A 194 -1.06 4.70 9.65
N ALA A 195 -1.51 4.87 8.41
CA ALA A 195 -2.20 3.84 7.64
C ALA A 195 -1.26 3.16 6.62
N HIS A 196 -1.62 3.15 5.33
CA HIS A 196 -1.05 2.24 4.32
C HIS A 196 0.46 2.36 4.16
N TRP A 197 1.05 3.55 4.25
CA TRP A 197 2.51 3.71 4.14
C TRP A 197 3.28 3.06 5.30
N VAL A 198 2.67 3.00 6.49
CA VAL A 198 3.23 2.26 7.63
C VAL A 198 3.06 0.76 7.40
N PHE A 199 1.88 0.30 7.01
CA PHE A 199 1.66 -1.14 6.82
C PHE A 199 2.63 -1.69 5.77
N THR A 200 2.73 -0.99 4.64
CA THR A 200 3.58 -1.42 3.53
C THR A 200 5.08 -1.35 3.84
N LEU A 201 5.56 -0.37 4.64
CA LEU A 201 6.97 -0.37 5.04
C LEU A 201 7.30 -1.58 5.94
N LEU A 202 6.39 -1.96 6.85
CA LEU A 202 6.57 -3.12 7.71
C LEU A 202 6.62 -4.40 6.87
N PHE A 203 5.66 -4.55 5.95
CA PHE A 203 5.62 -5.68 5.02
C PHE A 203 6.90 -5.77 4.17
N ALA A 204 7.33 -4.66 3.58
CA ALA A 204 8.51 -4.61 2.71
C ALA A 204 9.80 -5.01 3.44
N ILE A 205 10.01 -4.50 4.67
CA ILE A 205 11.15 -4.88 5.51
C ILE A 205 11.12 -6.38 5.80
N GLY A 206 9.95 -6.91 6.21
CA GLY A 206 9.79 -8.33 6.49
C GLY A 206 10.05 -9.20 5.25
N LEU A 207 9.52 -8.80 4.10
CA LEU A 207 9.70 -9.48 2.82
C LEU A 207 11.19 -9.56 2.42
N VAL A 208 11.91 -8.45 2.47
CA VAL A 208 13.35 -8.44 2.12
C VAL A 208 14.17 -9.23 3.14
N ALA A 209 13.85 -9.14 4.43
CA ALA A 209 14.48 -9.97 5.45
C ALA A 209 14.28 -11.48 5.20
N LEU A 210 13.13 -11.88 4.64
CA LEU A 210 12.85 -13.28 4.28
C LEU A 210 13.52 -13.72 2.98
N LEU A 211 13.60 -12.87 1.96
CA LEU A 211 14.11 -13.23 0.64
C LEU A 211 15.62 -13.10 0.49
N THR A 212 16.24 -12.16 1.20
CA THR A 212 17.68 -11.86 1.07
C THR A 212 18.48 -12.59 2.16
N LYS A 213 19.71 -13.01 1.82
CA LYS A 213 20.67 -13.53 2.80
C LYS A 213 21.52 -12.39 3.36
N ASN A 214 21.94 -12.51 4.62
CA ASN A 214 22.88 -11.59 5.26
C ASN A 214 22.39 -10.14 5.37
N THR A 215 21.09 -9.93 5.57
CA THR A 215 20.54 -8.58 5.80
C THR A 215 20.83 -8.04 7.21
N GLY A 216 21.45 -8.85 8.07
CA GLY A 216 21.57 -8.58 9.50
C GLY A 216 20.25 -8.74 10.28
N MET A 217 19.16 -9.13 9.61
CA MET A 217 17.87 -9.46 10.23
C MET A 217 17.58 -10.96 10.11
N SER A 218 17.09 -11.57 11.21
CA SER A 218 16.73 -12.99 11.21
C SER A 218 15.43 -13.24 10.43
N LYS A 219 15.21 -14.49 9.99
CA LYS A 219 13.96 -14.85 9.31
C LYS A 219 12.75 -14.73 10.23
N ALA A 220 12.91 -15.01 11.53
CA ALA A 220 11.85 -14.81 12.53
C ALA A 220 11.44 -13.34 12.65
N GLN A 221 12.42 -12.41 12.62
CA GLN A 221 12.13 -10.97 12.57
C GLN A 221 11.43 -10.60 11.25
N GLY A 222 11.81 -11.22 10.13
CA GLY A 222 11.11 -11.05 8.85
C GLY A 222 9.63 -11.44 8.92
N VAL A 223 9.33 -12.61 9.49
CA VAL A 223 7.95 -13.07 9.73
C VAL A 223 7.22 -12.11 10.67
N PHE A 224 7.87 -11.66 11.75
CA PHE A 224 7.29 -10.71 12.68
C PHE A 224 6.84 -9.42 11.97
N TRP A 225 7.66 -8.85 11.09
CA TRP A 225 7.30 -7.59 10.41
C TRP A 225 6.15 -7.76 9.40
N ILE A 226 6.09 -8.89 8.69
CA ILE A 226 4.93 -9.21 7.85
C ILE A 226 3.67 -9.39 8.71
N GLY A 227 3.78 -10.14 9.81
CA GLY A 227 2.68 -10.34 10.74
C GLY A 227 2.21 -9.03 11.39
N ALA A 228 3.14 -8.13 11.73
CA ALA A 228 2.83 -6.82 12.26
C ALA A 228 2.09 -5.95 11.24
N SER A 229 2.51 -5.97 9.97
CA SER A 229 1.81 -5.29 8.87
C SER A 229 0.37 -5.77 8.73
N PHE A 230 0.15 -7.08 8.63
CA PHE A 230 -1.20 -7.62 8.52
C PHE A 230 -2.02 -7.35 9.78
N GLY A 231 -1.43 -7.55 10.95
CA GLY A 231 -2.11 -7.40 12.22
C GLY A 231 -2.59 -5.97 12.46
N ILE A 232 -1.74 -4.97 12.22
CA ILE A 232 -2.17 -3.58 12.43
C ILE A 232 -3.24 -3.17 11.42
N HIS A 233 -3.10 -3.52 10.15
CA HIS A 233 -4.11 -3.22 9.14
C HIS A 233 -5.44 -3.94 9.47
N PHE A 234 -5.38 -5.21 9.87
CA PHE A 234 -6.56 -5.95 10.32
C PHE A 234 -7.29 -5.21 11.44
N LEU A 235 -6.55 -4.69 12.44
CA LEU A 235 -7.14 -3.95 13.55
C LEU A 235 -7.85 -2.69 13.08
N PHE A 236 -7.27 -1.91 12.16
CA PHE A 236 -7.90 -0.71 11.58
C PHE A 236 -9.22 -1.01 10.87
N ASN A 237 -9.29 -2.12 10.15
CA ASN A 237 -10.48 -2.53 9.40
C ASN A 237 -11.44 -3.42 10.20
N SER A 238 -11.10 -3.75 11.45
CA SER A 238 -11.91 -4.63 12.30
C SER A 238 -13.01 -3.84 13.04
N PRO A 239 -14.09 -4.52 13.47
CA PRO A 239 -15.10 -3.94 14.35
C PRO A 239 -14.55 -3.43 15.68
N PHE A 240 -13.32 -3.81 16.04
CA PHE A 240 -12.65 -3.33 17.24
C PHE A 240 -12.17 -1.88 17.14
N ASN A 241 -12.11 -1.29 15.95
CA ASN A 241 -11.64 0.09 15.75
C ASN A 241 -12.67 1.14 16.17
N THR A 242 -13.08 1.10 17.44
CA THR A 242 -14.10 1.98 18.03
C THR A 242 -13.65 2.49 19.39
N GLY A 243 -14.19 3.65 19.81
CA GLY A 243 -13.89 4.25 21.11
C GLY A 243 -12.40 4.49 21.32
N ILE A 244 -11.84 4.02 22.44
CA ILE A 244 -10.42 4.21 22.78
C ILE A 244 -9.46 3.58 21.76
N PHE A 245 -9.89 2.54 21.03
CA PHE A 245 -9.05 1.85 20.06
C PHE A 245 -8.72 2.71 18.83
N GLN A 246 -9.58 3.69 18.51
CA GLN A 246 -9.30 4.70 17.47
C GLN A 246 -8.09 5.57 17.81
N THR A 247 -7.65 5.59 19.07
CA THR A 247 -6.40 6.25 19.50
C THR A 247 -5.27 5.24 19.68
N VAL A 248 -5.56 4.05 20.22
CA VAL A 248 -4.55 3.02 20.49
C VAL A 248 -3.93 2.46 19.21
N PHE A 249 -4.72 2.17 18.18
CA PHE A 249 -4.21 1.59 16.94
C PHE A 249 -3.27 2.53 16.17
N PRO A 250 -3.58 3.84 16.02
CA PRO A 250 -2.62 4.81 15.49
C PRO A 250 -1.30 4.87 16.26
N ILE A 251 -1.34 4.90 17.60
CA ILE A 251 -0.14 4.94 18.43
C ILE A 251 0.69 3.67 18.22
N LEU A 252 0.04 2.50 18.16
CA LEU A 252 0.70 1.23 17.89
C LEU A 252 1.34 1.23 16.50
N SER A 253 0.63 1.69 15.47
CA SER A 253 1.13 1.78 14.10
C SER A 253 2.39 2.66 14.01
N ILE A 254 2.33 3.88 14.57
CA ILE A 254 3.49 4.78 14.61
C ILE A 254 4.63 4.14 15.40
N SER A 255 4.36 3.52 16.55
CA SER A 255 5.38 2.86 17.36
C SER A 255 6.09 1.72 16.61
N LEU A 256 5.32 0.91 15.87
CA LEU A 256 5.87 -0.14 15.00
C LEU A 256 6.72 0.46 13.88
N SER A 257 6.27 1.55 13.25
CA SER A 257 7.04 2.24 12.20
C SER A 257 8.38 2.75 12.72
N LEU A 258 8.40 3.35 13.92
CA LEU A 258 9.61 3.86 14.57
C LEU A 258 10.55 2.72 14.98
N LEU A 259 9.99 1.60 15.47
CA LEU A 259 10.77 0.41 15.80
C LEU A 259 11.39 -0.21 14.55
N ALA A 260 10.65 -0.28 13.45
CA ALA A 260 11.13 -0.79 12.17
C ALA A 260 12.27 0.11 11.62
N TYR A 261 12.06 1.43 11.61
CA TYR A 261 13.09 2.41 11.25
C TYR A 261 14.35 2.24 12.09
N ARG A 262 14.23 2.20 13.42
CA ARG A 262 15.39 2.03 14.33
C ARG A 262 16.11 0.71 14.10
N THR A 263 15.37 -0.36 13.83
CA THR A 263 15.94 -1.68 13.54
C THR A 263 16.77 -1.62 12.26
N VAL A 264 16.23 -1.06 11.17
CA VAL A 264 16.94 -0.92 9.89
C VAL A 264 18.12 0.04 9.99
N GLU A 265 17.99 1.14 10.73
CA GLU A 265 19.05 2.14 10.92
C GLU A 265 20.31 1.57 11.57
N LYS A 266 20.16 0.64 12.51
CA LYS A 266 21.30 0.01 13.20
C LYS A 266 22.08 -0.97 12.33
N LEU A 267 21.52 -1.39 11.20
CA LEU A 267 22.14 -2.35 10.30
C LEU A 267 23.11 -1.63 9.36
N SER A 268 24.31 -2.18 9.23
CA SER A 268 25.43 -1.57 8.51
C SER A 268 25.31 -1.61 6.98
N GLU A 269 24.18 -2.10 6.44
CA GLU A 269 23.94 -2.27 5.00
C GLU A 269 24.19 -1.01 4.15
#